data_AF-A0A7Y6YYJ4-F1
#
_entry.id   AF-A0A7Y6YYJ4-F1
#
_cell.length_a   1.000
_cell.length_b   1.000
_cell.length_c   1.000
_cell.angle_alpha   90.00
_cell.angle_beta   90.00
_cell.angle_gamma   90.00
#
_symmetry.space_group_name_H-M   'P 1'
#
loop_
_entity.id
_entity.type
_entity.pdbx_description
1 polymer ?
#
loop_
_entity_poly.entity_id
_entity_poly.type
_entity_poly.pdbx_seq_one_letter_code
_entity_poly.pdbx_strand_id
1 'polypeptide(L)'
;MTKSKKDGVMLALKDMNLKLKPGYVDCSTAMMLKVLDETCHMSDSEKQAVEHIYEKVKGQRGALLGHQQHDLIILGCMARCEGRMCAEMAELIHEHRVTSEEKISKSVWKAFTAMMRHKGLFMAQALPV
;
A
#
# COMPACT_ATOMS: atom_id res chain seq x y z
N MET A 1 9.74 5.34 -26.55
CA MET A 1 10.67 4.70 -25.58
C MET A 1 9.99 4.37 -24.23
N THR A 2 8.74 3.88 -24.18
CA THR A 2 7.95 3.90 -22.91
C THR A 2 7.25 2.58 -22.53
N LYS A 3 7.30 1.53 -23.35
CA LYS A 3 6.73 0.21 -23.02
C LYS A 3 7.69 -0.68 -22.20
N SER A 4 8.97 -0.78 -22.61
CA SER A 4 9.96 -1.68 -21.99
C SER A 4 10.23 -1.50 -20.50
N LYS A 5 10.13 -0.28 -19.94
CA LYS A 5 10.41 -0.06 -18.50
C LYS A 5 9.26 -0.52 -17.60
N LYS A 6 8.00 -0.30 -18.02
CA LYS A 6 6.81 -0.75 -17.26
C LYS A 6 6.74 -2.28 -17.23
N ASP A 7 7.02 -2.91 -18.37
CA ASP A 7 7.03 -4.36 -18.48
C ASP A 7 8.15 -4.99 -17.62
N GLY A 8 9.34 -4.36 -17.58
CA GLY A 8 10.46 -4.82 -16.74
C GLY A 8 10.21 -4.70 -15.23
N VAL A 9 9.56 -3.64 -14.75
CA VAL A 9 9.21 -3.47 -13.33
C VAL A 9 8.16 -4.49 -12.89
N MET A 10 7.13 -4.72 -13.70
CA MET A 10 6.14 -5.77 -13.40
C MET A 10 6.72 -7.19 -13.47
N LEU A 11 7.66 -7.47 -14.39
CA LEU A 11 8.32 -8.77 -14.48
C LEU A 11 9.20 -9.02 -13.25
N ALA A 12 9.99 -8.03 -12.81
CA ALA A 12 10.83 -8.12 -11.62
C ALA A 12 10.03 -8.30 -10.31
N LEU A 13 8.79 -7.81 -10.28
CA LEU A 13 7.87 -7.92 -9.15
C LEU A 13 7.17 -9.30 -9.05
N LYS A 14 7.00 -10.02 -10.16
CA LYS A 14 6.29 -11.31 -10.19
C LYS A 14 7.05 -12.45 -9.49
N ASP A 15 8.38 -12.46 -9.59
CA ASP A 15 9.24 -13.54 -9.09
C ASP A 15 9.89 -13.25 -7.71
N MET A 16 9.58 -12.11 -7.09
CA MET A 16 10.20 -11.70 -5.83
C MET A 16 9.45 -12.29 -4.63
N ASN A 17 10.08 -13.23 -3.92
CA ASN A 17 9.66 -13.60 -2.56
C ASN A 17 10.01 -12.45 -1.59
N LEU A 18 9.10 -11.49 -1.47
CA LEU A 18 9.35 -10.26 -0.71
C LEU A 18 9.06 -10.49 0.79
N LYS A 19 10.08 -10.82 1.58
CA LYS A 19 9.97 -10.86 3.05
C LYS A 19 10.32 -9.48 3.63
N LEU A 20 9.34 -8.84 4.27
CA LEU A 20 9.50 -7.53 4.90
C LEU A 20 9.70 -7.65 6.42
N LYS A 21 10.32 -6.63 7.01
CA LYS A 21 10.33 -6.47 8.47
C LYS A 21 8.91 -6.11 8.93
N PRO A 22 8.47 -6.47 10.14
CA PRO A 22 7.10 -6.21 10.61
C PRO A 22 6.61 -4.76 10.44
N GLY A 23 7.43 -3.76 10.79
CA GLY A 23 7.05 -2.36 10.58
C GLY A 23 6.90 -1.95 9.11
N TYR A 24 7.54 -2.66 8.17
CA TYR A 24 7.38 -2.42 6.73
C TYR A 24 6.12 -3.11 6.19
N VAL A 25 5.68 -4.20 6.81
CA VAL A 25 4.35 -4.78 6.57
C VAL A 25 3.29 -3.76 6.98
N ASP A 26 3.42 -3.14 8.15
CA ASP A 26 2.50 -2.08 8.59
C ASP A 26 2.44 -0.91 7.59
N CYS A 27 3.60 -0.42 7.12
CA CYS A 27 3.64 0.59 6.06
C CYS A 27 2.89 0.15 4.81
N SER A 28 3.09 -1.09 4.35
CA SER A 28 2.39 -1.62 3.19
C SER A 28 0.88 -1.70 3.39
N THR A 29 0.43 -2.10 4.58
CA THR A 29 -1.00 -2.17 4.95
C THR A 29 -1.62 -0.77 4.98
N ALA A 30 -0.97 0.20 5.63
CA ALA A 30 -1.43 1.59 5.66
C ALA A 30 -1.48 2.22 4.25
N MET A 31 -0.52 1.91 3.39
CA MET A 31 -0.54 2.36 2.00
C MET A 31 -1.67 1.75 1.19
N MET A 32 -2.03 0.49 1.43
CA MET A 32 -3.16 -0.13 0.75
C MET A 32 -4.49 0.52 1.18
N LEU A 33 -4.67 0.85 2.47
CA LEU A 33 -5.79 1.68 2.92
C LEU A 33 -5.81 3.03 2.19
N LYS A 34 -4.64 3.65 2.04
CA LYS A 34 -4.52 4.91 1.28
C LYS A 34 -4.90 4.75 -0.19
N VAL A 35 -4.62 3.62 -0.84
CA VAL A 35 -5.05 3.37 -2.23
C VAL A 35 -6.57 3.28 -2.35
N LEU A 36 -7.24 2.74 -1.32
CA LEU A 36 -8.70 2.64 -1.26
C LEU A 36 -9.38 3.96 -0.86
N ASP A 37 -8.64 4.84 -0.19
CA ASP A 37 -9.11 6.18 0.18
C ASP A 37 -9.16 7.12 -1.04
N GLU A 38 -10.31 7.77 -1.23
CA GLU A 38 -10.58 8.66 -2.37
C GLU A 38 -9.65 9.89 -2.43
N THR A 39 -8.96 10.22 -1.33
CA THR A 39 -7.99 11.33 -1.24
C THR A 39 -6.59 10.97 -1.79
N CYS A 40 -6.43 9.79 -2.39
CA CYS A 40 -5.14 9.31 -2.89
C CYS A 40 -4.71 9.94 -4.22
N HIS A 41 -3.68 10.79 -4.16
CA HIS A 41 -3.04 11.42 -5.32
C HIS A 41 -1.93 10.60 -5.99
N MET A 42 -1.81 9.31 -5.67
CA MET A 42 -0.86 8.42 -6.36
C MET A 42 -1.30 8.23 -7.82
N SER A 43 -0.33 8.16 -8.73
CA SER A 43 -0.58 7.73 -10.12
C SER A 43 -1.05 6.28 -10.18
N ASP A 44 -1.71 5.88 -11.26
CA ASP A 44 -2.18 4.50 -11.44
C ASP A 44 -1.04 3.48 -11.33
N SER A 45 0.14 3.80 -11.84
CA SER A 45 1.32 2.94 -11.71
C SER A 45 1.78 2.78 -10.27
N GLU A 46 1.66 3.82 -9.45
CA GLU A 46 2.02 3.77 -8.03
C GLU A 46 0.99 2.97 -7.24
N LYS A 47 -0.31 3.18 -7.51
CA LYS A 47 -1.39 2.38 -6.93
C LYS A 47 -1.21 0.89 -7.24
N GLN A 48 -0.92 0.53 -8.50
CA GLN A 48 -0.62 -0.85 -8.90
C GLN A 48 0.60 -1.43 -8.17
N ALA A 49 1.66 -0.64 -8.00
CA ALA A 49 2.84 -1.09 -7.26
C ALA A 49 2.51 -1.38 -5.78
N VAL A 50 1.71 -0.51 -5.14
CA VAL A 50 1.24 -0.72 -3.76
C VAL A 50 0.39 -1.97 -3.63
N GLU A 51 -0.59 -2.13 -4.52
CA GLU A 51 -1.48 -3.30 -4.54
C GLU A 51 -0.69 -4.60 -4.68
N HIS A 52 0.27 -4.62 -5.60
CA HIS A 52 1.12 -5.80 -5.80
C HIS A 52 1.97 -6.12 -4.56
N ILE A 53 2.54 -5.11 -3.91
CA ILE A 53 3.38 -5.32 -2.73
C ILE A 53 2.54 -5.80 -1.56
N TYR A 54 1.41 -5.15 -1.33
CA TYR A 54 0.45 -5.56 -0.32
C TYR A 54 0.04 -7.03 -0.53
N GLU A 55 -0.28 -7.43 -1.76
CA GLU A 55 -0.64 -8.83 -2.06
C GLU A 55 0.46 -9.83 -1.67
N LYS A 56 1.73 -9.46 -1.85
CA LYS A 56 2.87 -10.32 -1.48
C LYS A 56 3.14 -10.37 0.02
N VAL A 57 2.71 -9.37 0.78
CA VAL A 57 3.08 -9.22 2.20
C VAL A 57 1.90 -9.29 3.18
N LYS A 58 0.65 -9.30 2.70
CA LYS A 58 -0.56 -9.33 3.55
C LYS A 58 -0.66 -10.55 4.46
N GLY A 59 0.06 -11.64 4.16
CA GLY A 59 0.16 -12.82 5.02
C GLY A 59 1.28 -12.77 6.06
N GLN A 60 2.11 -11.71 6.05
CA GLN A 60 3.20 -11.53 7.02
C GLN A 60 2.68 -10.77 8.25
N ARG A 61 3.31 -11.03 9.40
CA ARG A 61 2.94 -10.36 10.66
C ARG A 61 3.47 -8.92 10.70
N GLY A 62 2.57 -7.95 10.86
CA GLY A 62 2.87 -6.56 11.17
C GLY A 62 3.40 -6.35 12.60
N ALA A 63 3.99 -5.19 12.88
CA ALA A 63 4.40 -4.83 14.24
C ALA A 63 3.24 -4.22 15.03
N LEU A 64 2.40 -3.42 14.36
CA LEU A 64 1.36 -2.59 14.97
C LEU A 64 -0.02 -2.81 14.37
N LEU A 65 -0.11 -3.14 13.08
CA LEU A 65 -1.37 -3.38 12.38
C LEU A 65 -1.65 -4.87 12.31
N GLY A 66 -2.93 -5.22 12.24
CA GLY A 66 -3.38 -6.61 12.35
C GLY A 66 -4.62 -6.89 11.50
N HIS A 67 -5.32 -7.97 11.86
CA HIS A 67 -6.42 -8.50 11.05
C HIS A 67 -7.50 -7.47 10.72
N GLN A 68 -7.83 -6.56 11.65
CA GLN A 68 -8.83 -5.53 11.41
C GLN A 68 -8.53 -4.65 10.18
N GLN A 69 -7.28 -4.24 9.97
CA GLN A 69 -6.90 -3.47 8.78
C GLN A 69 -6.97 -4.34 7.52
N HIS A 70 -6.55 -5.60 7.61
CA HIS A 70 -6.60 -6.53 6.48
C HIS A 70 -8.04 -6.86 6.05
N ASP A 71 -8.94 -7.08 7.01
CA ASP A 71 -10.36 -7.35 6.78
C ASP A 71 -11.03 -6.14 6.11
N LEU A 72 -10.74 -4.92 6.60
CA LEU A 72 -11.24 -3.69 5.99
C LEU A 72 -10.72 -3.50 4.56
N ILE A 73 -9.44 -3.79 4.31
CA ILE A 73 -8.87 -3.75 2.95
C ILE A 73 -9.58 -4.77 2.04
N ILE A 74 -9.85 -5.99 2.51
CA ILE A 74 -10.56 -7.02 1.73
C ILE A 74 -11.95 -6.52 1.36
N LEU A 75 -12.72 -6.01 2.33
CA LEU A 75 -14.06 -5.47 2.11
C LEU A 75 -14.04 -4.28 1.16
N GLY A 76 -13.13 -3.33 1.36
CA GLY A 76 -12.98 -2.15 0.49
C GLY A 76 -12.58 -2.53 -0.94
N CYS A 77 -11.69 -3.50 -1.11
CA CYS A 77 -11.35 -4.05 -2.43
C CYS A 77 -12.57 -4.65 -3.13
N MET A 78 -13.35 -5.47 -2.43
CA MET A 78 -14.57 -6.08 -2.97
C MET A 78 -15.58 -5.00 -3.39
N ALA A 79 -15.88 -4.04 -2.51
CA ALA A 79 -16.80 -2.95 -2.80
C ALA A 79 -16.35 -2.11 -4.00
N ARG A 80 -15.06 -1.79 -4.09
CA ARG A 80 -14.48 -1.07 -5.23
C ARG A 80 -14.62 -1.85 -6.54
N CYS A 81 -14.32 -3.15 -6.54
CA CYS A 81 -14.42 -4.01 -7.72
C CYS A 81 -15.86 -4.17 -8.23
N GLU A 82 -16.84 -4.17 -7.34
CA GLU A 82 -18.25 -4.32 -7.67
C GLU A 82 -18.96 -2.98 -7.95
N GLY A 83 -18.27 -1.84 -7.82
CA GLY A 83 -18.86 -0.51 -7.92
C GLY A 83 -19.85 -0.19 -6.79
N ARG A 84 -19.65 -0.79 -5.62
CA ARG A 84 -20.51 -0.67 -4.42
C ARG A 84 -19.83 0.09 -3.26
N MET A 85 -18.80 0.88 -3.55
CA MET A 85 -18.20 1.75 -2.54
C MET A 85 -19.21 2.83 -2.13
N CYS A 86 -19.67 2.78 -0.87
CA CYS A 86 -20.58 3.78 -0.30
C CYS A 86 -19.82 4.77 0.59
N ALA A 87 -20.47 5.88 0.93
CA ALA A 87 -19.86 6.95 1.73
C ALA A 87 -19.40 6.46 3.12
N GLU A 88 -20.20 5.61 3.76
CA GLU A 88 -19.89 5.05 5.09
C GLU A 88 -18.64 4.17 5.05
N MET A 89 -18.45 3.39 3.98
CA MET A 89 -17.25 2.57 3.81
C MET A 89 -16.03 3.43 3.50
N ALA A 90 -16.19 4.46 2.67
CA ALA A 90 -15.11 5.39 2.36
C ALA A 90 -14.64 6.14 3.62
N GLU A 91 -15.57 6.58 4.47
CA GLU A 91 -15.28 7.22 5.77
C GLU A 91 -14.55 6.25 6.71
N LEU A 92 -15.03 5.00 6.83
CA LEU A 92 -14.36 3.99 7.66
C LEU A 92 -12.93 3.68 7.18
N ILE A 93 -12.72 3.59 5.86
CA ILE A 93 -11.37 3.41 5.28
C ILE A 93 -10.47 4.60 5.61
N HIS A 94 -11.00 5.82 5.53
CA HIS A 94 -10.28 7.04 5.85
C HIS A 94 -9.81 7.08 7.31
N GLU A 95 -10.73 6.82 8.25
CA GLU A 95 -10.42 6.81 9.69
C GLU A 95 -9.35 5.76 10.03
N HIS A 96 -9.49 4.56 9.48
CA HIS A 96 -8.53 3.49 9.69
C HIS A 96 -7.17 3.80 9.06
N ARG A 97 -7.13 4.47 7.91
CA ARG A 97 -5.89 4.95 7.29
C ARG A 97 -5.19 5.95 8.20
N VAL A 98 -5.88 7.00 8.64
CA VAL A 98 -5.32 8.04 9.52
C VAL A 98 -4.76 7.41 10.80
N THR A 99 -5.56 6.61 11.49
CA THR A 99 -5.13 5.91 12.72
C THR A 99 -3.93 5.00 12.47
N SER A 100 -3.85 4.34 11.31
CA SER A 100 -2.71 3.48 10.96
C SER A 100 -1.44 4.29 10.68
N GLU A 101 -1.56 5.40 9.94
CA GLU A 101 -0.45 6.31 9.65
C GLU A 101 0.12 6.92 10.95
N GLU A 102 -0.72 7.32 11.90
CA GLU A 102 -0.31 7.87 13.20
C GLU A 102 0.44 6.86 14.08
N LYS A 103 0.06 5.58 14.04
CA LYS A 103 0.72 4.51 14.81
C LYS A 103 2.14 4.24 14.31
N ILE A 104 2.38 4.39 13.00
CA ILE A 104 3.67 4.06 12.39
C ILE A 104 4.62 5.26 12.54
N SER A 105 5.80 5.03 13.11
CA SER A 105 6.75 6.12 13.32
C SER A 105 7.31 6.68 12.01
N LYS A 106 7.59 7.99 12.00
CA LYS A 106 8.20 8.69 10.85
C LYS A 106 9.52 8.07 10.39
N SER A 107 10.31 7.51 11.31
CA SER A 107 11.57 6.85 10.97
C SER A 107 11.35 5.54 10.21
N VAL A 108 10.32 4.77 10.57
CA VAL A 108 9.92 3.54 9.86
C VAL A 108 9.41 3.90 8.46
N TRP A 109 8.54 4.91 8.35
CA TRP A 109 8.08 5.43 7.06
C TRP A 109 9.25 5.83 6.16
N LYS A 110 10.14 6.70 6.66
CA LYS A 110 11.32 7.16 5.90
C LYS A 110 12.17 5.98 5.41
N ALA A 111 12.42 4.98 6.25
CA ALA A 111 13.22 3.82 5.87
C ALA A 111 12.50 2.92 4.85
N PHE A 112 11.19 2.71 5.00
CA PHE A 112 10.37 1.97 4.05
C PHE A 112 10.34 2.66 2.68
N THR A 113 10.07 3.97 2.64
CA THR A 113 10.03 4.75 1.39
C THR A 113 11.39 4.76 0.67
N ALA A 114 12.50 4.86 1.41
CA ALA A 114 13.84 4.77 0.85
C ALA A 114 14.10 3.39 0.21
N MET A 115 13.68 2.31 0.87
CA MET A 115 13.76 0.95 0.34
C MET A 115 12.97 0.81 -0.96
N MET A 116 11.74 1.33 -0.99
CA MET A 116 10.88 1.31 -2.17
C MET A 116 11.47 2.07 -3.35
N ARG A 117 12.03 3.26 -3.12
CA ARG A 117 12.73 4.06 -4.14
C ARG A 117 13.99 3.35 -4.64
N HIS A 118 14.76 2.74 -3.75
CA HIS A 118 15.96 1.97 -4.14
C HIS A 118 15.61 0.78 -5.04
N LYS A 119 14.45 0.14 -4.82
CA LYS A 119 13.91 -0.91 -5.68
C LYS A 119 13.24 -0.39 -6.97
N GLY A 120 13.19 0.93 -7.17
CA GLY A 120 12.57 1.56 -8.35
C GLY A 120 11.05 1.54 -8.35
N LEU A 121 10.41 1.34 -7.18
CA LEU A 121 8.96 1.14 -7.06
C LEU A 121 8.18 2.43 -6.85
N PHE A 122 8.83 3.49 -6.34
CA PHE A 122 8.27 4.84 -6.30
C PHE A 122 9.20 5.83 -7.00
N MET A 123 8.62 6.79 -7.70
CA MET A 123 9.34 7.98 -8.12
C MET A 123 9.58 8.89 -6.89
N ALA A 124 10.46 9.88 -7.02
CA ALA A 124 11.00 10.64 -5.88
C ALA A 124 9.95 11.37 -5.02
N GLN A 125 8.69 11.49 -5.45
CA GLN A 125 7.72 12.36 -4.79
C GLN A 125 6.30 11.77 -4.82
N ALA A 126 5.91 11.05 -3.76
CA ALA A 126 4.51 10.81 -3.37
C ALA A 126 4.39 9.97 -2.08
N LEU A 127 5.03 10.34 -0.96
CA LEU A 127 4.68 9.70 0.32
C LEU A 127 4.61 10.72 1.46
N PRO A 128 3.63 10.59 2.37
CA PRO A 128 3.47 11.50 3.51
C PRO A 128 4.67 11.41 4.44
N VAL A 129 5.02 12.55 5.04
CA VAL A 129 6.08 12.71 6.05
C VAL A 129 5.51 12.50 7.44
#